data_AF-L8JNA3-F1
#
_entry.id   AF-L8JNA3-F1
#
_cell.length_a   1.000
_cell.length_b   1.000
_cell.length_c   1.000
_cell.angle_alpha   90.00
_cell.angle_beta   90.00
_cell.angle_gamma   90.00
#
_symmetry.space_group_name_H-M   'P 1'
#
loop_
_entity.id
_entity.type
_entity.pdbx_description
1 polymer ?
#
loop_
_entity_poly.entity_id
_entity_poly.type
_entity_poly.pdbx_seq_one_letter_code
_entity_poly.pdbx_strand_id
1 'polypeptide(L)'
;MAELSFIVEGKSDKHFLKHFVQYHFGATIEDEDFIVVEGNIEKIHLVEQSIKSSSQAGKTNLLFFDADTDCYGTIDRIEEKRNEMSFEFDVFLFPNNHDSGNLETLLRGCINKDNDQLFECIDSYASCIDRLQLDNLQRFDEKAKFFVYVESFSVGGSGKGDKREYFEKQLWNLNSEGLKPLKEFLDIHLQ
;
A
#
# COMPACT_ATOMS: atom_id res chain seq x y z
N MET A 1 -17.34 -7.87 15.10
CA MET A 1 -16.20 -7.68 14.18
C MET A 1 -15.89 -9.03 13.58
N ALA A 2 -15.93 -9.14 12.26
CA ALA A 2 -15.44 -10.33 11.58
C ALA A 2 -13.95 -10.50 11.91
N GLU A 3 -13.47 -11.75 12.07
CA GLU A 3 -12.03 -11.98 12.10
C GLU A 3 -11.52 -11.81 10.67
N LEU A 4 -10.57 -10.90 10.47
CA LEU A 4 -10.03 -10.57 9.16
C LEU A 4 -8.62 -11.14 9.00
N SER A 5 -8.24 -11.44 7.77
CA SER A 5 -6.84 -11.63 7.40
C SER A 5 -6.49 -10.73 6.21
N PHE A 6 -5.35 -10.06 6.32
CA PHE A 6 -4.87 -9.09 5.35
C PHE A 6 -3.75 -9.73 4.52
N ILE A 7 -4.04 -10.05 3.26
CA ILE A 7 -3.07 -10.57 2.29
C ILE A 7 -2.45 -9.35 1.59
N VAL A 8 -1.15 -9.15 1.74
CA VAL A 8 -0.48 -7.93 1.27
C VAL A 8 0.78 -8.25 0.48
N GLU A 9 1.12 -7.37 -0.46
CA GLU A 9 2.29 -7.55 -1.33
C GLU A 9 3.62 -7.50 -0.56
N GLY A 10 3.75 -6.56 0.39
CA GLY A 10 4.97 -6.33 1.14
C GLY A 10 4.80 -5.71 2.53
N LYS A 11 5.94 -5.48 3.18
CA LYS A 11 6.00 -4.97 4.57
C LYS A 11 5.57 -3.51 4.69
N SER A 12 5.78 -2.71 3.64
CA SER A 12 5.31 -1.32 3.60
C SER A 12 3.79 -1.24 3.62
N ASP A 13 3.11 -2.13 2.88
CA ASP A 13 1.65 -2.17 2.79
C ASP A 13 1.05 -2.61 4.12
N LYS A 14 1.62 -3.66 4.73
CA LYS A 14 1.28 -4.07 6.10
C LYS A 14 1.37 -2.89 7.07
N HIS A 15 2.52 -2.21 7.09
CA HIS A 15 2.75 -1.11 8.03
C HIS A 15 1.79 0.05 7.83
N PHE A 16 1.55 0.43 6.58
CA PHE A 16 0.57 1.45 6.22
C PHE A 16 -0.85 1.07 6.65
N LEU A 17 -1.32 -0.15 6.32
CA LEU A 17 -2.67 -0.61 6.65
C LEU A 17 -2.90 -0.68 8.16
N LYS A 18 -1.91 -1.10 8.96
CA LYS A 18 -1.99 -1.06 10.43
C LYS A 18 -2.28 0.36 10.94
N HIS A 19 -1.51 1.34 10.47
CA HIS A 19 -1.67 2.73 10.87
C HIS A 19 -3.00 3.31 10.37
N PHE A 20 -3.38 3.01 9.12
CA PHE A 20 -4.63 3.46 8.51
C PHE A 20 -5.85 2.96 9.29
N VAL A 21 -5.88 1.65 9.60
CA VAL A 21 -6.98 1.04 10.32
C VAL A 21 -7.08 1.58 11.75
N GLN A 22 -5.94 1.71 12.43
CA GLN A 22 -5.90 2.32 13.76
C GLN A 22 -6.41 3.77 13.73
N TYR A 23 -6.04 4.55 12.71
CA TYR A 23 -6.46 5.96 12.59
C TYR A 23 -7.98 6.10 12.40
N HIS A 24 -8.55 5.37 11.44
CA HIS A 24 -9.93 5.57 11.00
C HIS A 24 -10.95 4.77 11.79
N PHE A 25 -10.55 3.62 12.34
CA PHE A 25 -11.46 2.66 12.97
C PHE A 25 -11.16 2.46 14.46
N GLY A 26 -10.04 2.98 14.97
CA GLY A 26 -9.62 2.75 16.36
C GLY A 26 -9.28 1.28 16.66
N ALA A 27 -9.19 0.44 15.63
CA ALA A 27 -8.89 -0.98 15.73
C ALA A 27 -7.38 -1.22 15.60
N THR A 28 -6.87 -2.19 16.36
CA THR A 28 -5.50 -2.68 16.21
C THR A 28 -5.56 -4.00 15.46
N ILE A 29 -4.76 -4.11 14.39
CA ILE A 29 -4.56 -5.36 13.65
C ILE A 29 -3.22 -5.94 14.10
N GLU A 30 -3.23 -7.19 14.54
CA GLU A 30 -2.04 -7.86 15.02
C GLU A 30 -1.19 -8.37 13.86
N ASP A 31 0.08 -8.66 14.14
CA ASP A 31 1.02 -9.06 13.10
C ASP A 31 0.67 -10.41 12.48
N GLU A 32 -0.01 -11.28 13.24
CA GLU A 32 -0.50 -12.60 12.85
C GLU A 32 -1.72 -12.55 11.92
N ASP A 33 -2.41 -11.41 11.82
CA ASP A 33 -3.53 -11.24 10.89
C ASP A 33 -3.06 -10.98 9.45
N PHE A 34 -1.77 -10.68 9.27
CA PHE A 34 -1.19 -10.42 7.95
C PHE A 34 -0.56 -11.66 7.32
N ILE A 35 -0.85 -11.85 6.03
CA ILE A 35 -0.18 -12.80 5.14
C ILE A 35 0.61 -11.98 4.11
N VAL A 36 1.93 -11.89 4.28
CA VAL A 36 2.81 -11.12 3.38
C VAL A 36 3.32 -12.01 2.26
N VAL A 37 3.04 -11.65 1.00
CA VAL A 37 3.40 -12.45 -0.19
C VAL A 37 4.85 -12.24 -0.64
N GLU A 38 5.42 -11.06 -0.36
CA GLU A 38 6.75 -10.64 -0.84
C GLU A 38 6.86 -10.59 -2.39
N GLY A 39 5.93 -9.86 -2.98
CA GLY A 39 5.84 -9.56 -4.41
C GLY A 39 4.44 -9.74 -4.96
N ASN A 40 4.31 -9.62 -6.28
CA ASN A 40 3.03 -9.55 -6.96
C ASN A 40 2.22 -10.86 -6.97
N ILE A 41 1.05 -10.79 -7.59
CA ILE A 41 0.03 -11.85 -7.59
C ILE A 41 0.55 -13.20 -8.08
N GLU A 42 1.59 -13.25 -8.92
CA GLU A 42 2.19 -14.51 -9.39
C GLU A 42 2.77 -15.35 -8.25
N LYS A 43 3.18 -14.70 -7.16
CA LYS A 43 3.76 -15.36 -5.99
C LYS A 43 2.73 -15.79 -4.94
N ILE A 44 1.43 -15.53 -5.15
CA ILE A 44 0.40 -15.85 -4.16
C ILE A 44 0.34 -17.35 -3.81
N HIS A 45 0.75 -18.22 -4.72
CA HIS A 45 0.88 -19.66 -4.48
C HIS A 45 1.85 -20.00 -3.34
N LEU A 46 2.83 -19.15 -3.04
CA LEU A 46 3.78 -19.35 -1.95
C LEU A 46 3.11 -19.24 -0.57
N VAL A 47 1.99 -18.53 -0.48
CA VAL A 47 1.23 -18.32 0.77
C VAL A 47 -0.11 -19.06 0.77
N GLU A 48 -0.34 -19.97 -0.19
CA GLU A 48 -1.59 -20.70 -0.37
C GLU A 48 -2.07 -21.38 0.92
N GLN A 49 -1.16 -22.04 1.65
CA GLN A 49 -1.49 -22.73 2.89
C GLN A 49 -1.92 -21.77 4.00
N SER A 50 -1.34 -20.57 4.06
CA SER A 50 -1.72 -19.54 5.03
C SER A 50 -3.12 -19.01 4.74
N ILE A 51 -3.44 -18.78 3.46
CA ILE A 51 -4.78 -18.35 3.03
C ILE A 51 -5.82 -19.44 3.36
N LYS A 52 -5.53 -20.72 3.05
CA LYS A 52 -6.41 -21.85 3.42
C LYS A 52 -6.65 -21.94 4.92
N SER A 53 -5.59 -21.81 5.71
CA SER A 53 -5.68 -21.89 7.17
C SER A 53 -6.53 -20.75 7.73
N SER A 54 -6.37 -19.54 7.19
CA SER A 54 -7.20 -18.37 7.51
C SER A 54 -8.67 -18.62 7.21
N SER A 55 -9.01 -19.11 6.01
CA SER A 55 -10.39 -19.44 5.65
C SER A 55 -10.97 -20.56 6.53
N GLN A 56 -10.19 -21.60 6.85
CA GLN A 56 -10.62 -22.70 7.73
C GLN A 56 -10.87 -22.24 9.17
N ALA A 57 -10.16 -21.21 9.63
CA ALA A 57 -10.40 -20.55 10.91
C ALA A 57 -11.65 -19.65 10.88
N GLY A 58 -12.31 -19.50 9.72
CA GLY A 58 -13.50 -18.67 9.55
C GLY A 58 -13.20 -17.18 9.34
N LYS A 59 -11.94 -16.82 9.04
CA LYS A 59 -11.57 -15.43 8.76
C LYS A 59 -11.98 -15.01 7.35
N THR A 60 -12.35 -13.75 7.19
CA THR A 60 -12.52 -13.11 5.88
C THR A 60 -11.16 -12.62 5.38
N ASN A 61 -10.74 -13.10 4.21
CA ASN A 61 -9.48 -12.69 3.59
C ASN A 61 -9.69 -11.43 2.75
N LEU A 62 -8.84 -10.42 2.95
CA LEU A 62 -8.81 -9.17 2.21
C LEU A 62 -7.45 -9.04 1.52
N LEU A 63 -7.42 -8.88 0.19
CA LEU A 63 -6.22 -8.79 -0.62
C LEU A 63 -5.92 -7.34 -0.99
N PHE A 64 -4.71 -6.86 -0.68
CA PHE A 64 -4.21 -5.50 -0.95
C PHE A 64 -2.94 -5.54 -1.79
N PHE A 65 -3.05 -5.16 -3.06
CA PHE A 65 -1.98 -5.25 -4.05
C PHE A 65 -1.87 -3.95 -4.84
N ASP A 66 -0.72 -3.71 -5.48
CA ASP A 66 -0.59 -2.60 -6.42
C ASP A 66 -1.37 -2.89 -7.72
N ALA A 67 -2.01 -1.87 -8.32
CA ALA A 67 -2.60 -1.98 -9.66
C ALA A 67 -1.55 -2.04 -10.77
N ASP A 68 -0.29 -1.75 -10.46
CA ASP A 68 0.84 -1.62 -11.39
C ASP A 68 0.51 -0.61 -12.51
N THR A 69 0.94 -0.89 -13.74
CA THR A 69 0.69 -0.04 -14.91
C THR A 69 -0.68 -0.26 -15.54
N ASP A 70 -1.38 -1.34 -15.20
CA ASP A 70 -2.66 -1.74 -15.80
C ASP A 70 -3.57 -2.38 -14.74
N CYS A 71 -4.48 -1.57 -14.18
CA CYS A 71 -5.41 -2.01 -13.16
C CYS A 71 -6.31 -3.17 -13.63
N TYR A 72 -6.85 -3.09 -14.85
CA TYR A 72 -7.76 -4.12 -15.36
C TYR A 72 -7.02 -5.43 -15.60
N GLY A 73 -5.83 -5.37 -16.21
CA GLY A 73 -4.99 -6.56 -16.37
C GLY A 73 -4.54 -7.17 -15.03
N THR A 74 -4.35 -6.35 -14.00
CA THR A 74 -4.07 -6.85 -12.63
C THR A 74 -5.28 -7.56 -12.04
N ILE A 75 -6.49 -7.00 -12.20
CA ILE A 75 -7.75 -7.66 -11.79
C ILE A 75 -7.90 -9.01 -12.48
N ASP A 76 -7.69 -9.07 -13.81
CA ASP A 76 -7.82 -10.32 -14.57
C ASP A 76 -6.87 -11.41 -14.04
N ARG A 77 -5.60 -11.06 -13.77
CA ARG A 77 -4.63 -11.99 -13.16
C ARG A 77 -5.06 -12.46 -11.77
N ILE A 78 -5.64 -11.58 -10.96
CA ILE A 78 -6.15 -11.93 -9.63
C ILE A 78 -7.32 -12.90 -9.75
N GLU A 79 -8.25 -12.66 -10.67
CA GLU A 79 -9.39 -13.56 -10.91
C GLU A 79 -8.92 -14.93 -11.45
N GLU A 80 -7.93 -14.97 -12.34
CA GLU A 80 -7.30 -16.21 -12.78
C GLU A 80 -6.74 -17.00 -11.58
N LYS A 81 -5.96 -16.36 -10.71
CA LYS A 81 -5.40 -17.02 -9.51
C LYS A 81 -6.47 -17.42 -8.51
N ARG A 82 -7.51 -16.60 -8.33
CA ARG A 82 -8.66 -16.91 -7.48
C ARG A 82 -9.30 -18.23 -7.92
N ASN A 83 -9.53 -18.38 -9.23
CA ASN A 83 -10.11 -19.58 -9.83
C ASN A 83 -9.17 -20.79 -9.74
N GLU A 84 -7.88 -20.62 -10.06
CA GLU A 84 -6.87 -21.68 -9.98
C GLU A 84 -6.75 -22.26 -8.57
N MET A 85 -6.80 -21.41 -7.55
CA MET A 85 -6.59 -21.79 -6.15
C MET A 85 -7.89 -22.11 -5.40
N SER A 86 -9.04 -21.79 -6.00
CA SER A 86 -10.37 -21.92 -5.39
C SER A 86 -10.47 -21.17 -4.06
N PHE A 87 -10.02 -19.92 -4.04
CA PHE A 87 -10.01 -19.06 -2.86
C PHE A 87 -11.06 -17.97 -2.92
N GLU A 88 -11.55 -17.59 -1.74
CA GLU A 88 -12.43 -16.44 -1.56
C GLU A 88 -11.66 -15.37 -0.79
N PHE A 89 -11.52 -14.21 -1.42
CA PHE A 89 -10.97 -12.99 -0.82
C PHE A 89 -11.56 -11.77 -1.52
N ASP A 90 -11.82 -10.71 -0.74
CA ASP A 90 -12.19 -9.41 -1.30
C ASP A 90 -10.93 -8.64 -1.68
N VAL A 91 -10.99 -7.81 -2.71
CA VAL A 91 -9.81 -7.19 -3.33
C VAL A 91 -9.85 -5.67 -3.24
N PHE A 92 -8.73 -5.09 -2.84
CA PHE A 92 -8.43 -3.69 -2.99
C PHE A 92 -7.08 -3.51 -3.71
N LEU A 93 -7.08 -2.84 -4.85
CA LEU A 93 -5.90 -2.45 -5.58
C LEU A 93 -5.55 -1.00 -5.30
N PHE A 94 -4.30 -0.75 -4.91
CA PHE A 94 -3.80 0.60 -4.81
C PHE A 94 -3.69 1.23 -6.20
N PRO A 95 -4.11 2.51 -6.36
CA PRO A 95 -4.53 3.40 -5.28
C PRO A 95 -6.01 3.32 -4.90
N ASN A 96 -6.90 2.86 -5.78
CA ASN A 96 -8.35 3.04 -5.60
C ASN A 96 -9.26 2.04 -6.36
N ASN A 97 -8.79 0.84 -6.71
CA ASN A 97 -9.52 -0.17 -7.51
C ASN A 97 -9.85 0.19 -8.97
N HIS A 98 -9.42 1.35 -9.47
CA HIS A 98 -9.74 1.77 -10.84
C HIS A 98 -8.53 2.28 -11.62
N ASP A 99 -7.72 3.12 -10.99
CA ASP A 99 -6.58 3.74 -11.63
C ASP A 99 -5.34 2.83 -11.52
N SER A 100 -4.46 2.92 -12.52
CA SER A 100 -3.12 2.33 -12.42
C SER A 100 -2.32 3.03 -11.32
N GLY A 101 -1.44 2.29 -10.65
CA GLY A 101 -0.58 2.82 -9.61
C GLY A 101 -0.24 1.79 -8.54
N ASN A 102 0.22 2.31 -7.42
CA ASN A 102 0.72 1.55 -6.28
C ASN A 102 0.44 2.29 -4.98
N LEU A 103 0.88 1.74 -3.85
CA LEU A 103 0.80 2.41 -2.56
C LEU A 103 1.40 3.82 -2.60
N GLU A 104 2.57 4.03 -3.21
CA GLU A 104 3.17 5.37 -3.32
C GLU A 104 2.28 6.36 -4.11
N THR A 105 1.55 5.88 -5.13
CA THR A 105 0.57 6.67 -5.88
C THR A 105 -0.56 7.15 -4.95
N LEU A 106 -1.06 6.27 -4.07
CA LEU A 106 -2.05 6.63 -3.05
C LEU A 106 -1.46 7.64 -2.05
N LEU A 107 -0.26 7.37 -1.55
CA LEU A 107 0.42 8.23 -0.56
C LEU A 107 0.70 9.62 -1.08
N ARG A 108 0.85 9.80 -2.40
CA ARG A 108 1.03 11.13 -3.01
C ARG A 108 -0.17 12.03 -2.74
N GLY A 109 -1.39 11.47 -2.80
CA GLY A 109 -2.61 12.18 -2.43
C GLY A 109 -2.76 12.44 -0.93
N CYS A 110 -1.88 11.87 -0.10
CA CYS A 110 -1.90 11.96 1.35
C CYS A 110 -0.81 12.89 1.91
N ILE A 111 0.04 13.47 1.07
CA ILE A 111 1.02 14.47 1.51
C ILE A 111 0.27 15.65 2.12
N ASN A 112 0.77 16.17 3.24
CA ASN A 112 0.28 17.44 3.76
C ASN A 112 0.57 18.54 2.74
N LYS A 113 -0.47 19.29 2.35
CA LYS A 113 -0.42 20.34 1.33
C LYS A 113 0.64 21.40 1.58
N ASP A 114 0.98 21.66 2.84
CA ASP A 114 2.05 22.60 3.19
C ASP A 114 3.43 22.14 2.67
N ASN A 115 3.57 20.86 2.32
CA ASN A 115 4.80 20.27 1.82
C ASN A 115 4.78 19.97 0.32
N ASP A 116 3.73 20.37 -0.42
CA ASP A 116 3.63 20.12 -1.86
C ASP A 116 4.88 20.65 -2.60
N GLN A 117 5.34 21.86 -2.24
CA GLN A 117 6.53 22.47 -2.83
C GLN A 117 7.83 21.68 -2.57
N LEU A 118 7.94 21.04 -1.40
CA LEU A 118 9.09 20.18 -1.11
C LEU A 118 9.09 18.95 -2.01
N PHE A 119 7.93 18.31 -2.18
CA PHE A 119 7.83 17.14 -3.05
C PHE A 119 8.04 17.51 -4.52
N GLU A 120 7.56 18.67 -4.98
CA GLU A 120 7.88 19.21 -6.31
C GLU A 120 9.39 19.43 -6.52
N CYS A 121 10.11 19.86 -5.47
CA CYS A 121 11.57 19.97 -5.51
C CYS A 121 12.23 18.59 -5.66
N ILE A 122 11.70 17.56 -5.00
CA ILE A 122 12.17 16.16 -5.14
C ILE A 122 11.90 15.64 -6.55
N ASP A 123 10.71 15.88 -7.12
CA ASP A 123 10.39 15.52 -8.50
C ASP A 123 11.30 16.21 -9.52
N SER A 124 11.59 17.49 -9.28
CA SER A 124 12.51 18.28 -10.12
C SER A 124 13.93 17.73 -10.05
N TYR A 125 14.38 17.31 -8.86
CA TYR A 125 15.66 16.65 -8.67
C TYR A 125 15.72 15.29 -9.41
N ALA A 126 14.71 14.42 -9.22
CA ALA A 126 14.62 13.14 -9.92
C ALA A 126 14.66 13.33 -11.45
N SER A 127 13.88 14.29 -11.96
CA SER A 127 13.85 14.65 -13.39
C SER A 127 15.19 15.21 -13.88
N CYS A 128 15.96 15.89 -13.02
CA CYS A 128 17.30 16.33 -13.33
C CYS A 128 18.24 15.12 -13.51
N ILE A 129 18.24 14.19 -12.56
CA ILE A 129 19.04 12.97 -12.60
C ILE A 129 18.75 12.15 -13.86
N ASP A 130 17.47 11.96 -14.21
CA ASP A 130 17.07 11.20 -15.40
C ASP A 130 17.57 11.83 -16.70
N ARG A 131 17.57 13.17 -16.79
CA ARG A 131 18.04 13.90 -17.97
C ARG A 131 19.55 13.89 -18.17
N LEU A 132 20.32 13.63 -17.12
CA LEU A 132 21.79 13.55 -17.23
C LEU A 132 22.23 12.32 -18.05
N GLN A 133 21.38 11.29 -18.16
CA GLN A 133 21.67 10.05 -18.91
C GLN A 133 23.03 9.43 -18.57
N LEU A 134 23.46 9.55 -17.31
CA LEU A 134 24.71 8.97 -16.82
C LEU A 134 24.43 7.56 -16.29
N ASP A 135 25.12 6.57 -16.85
CA ASP A 135 24.91 5.15 -16.54
C ASP A 135 25.19 4.78 -15.07
N ASN A 136 25.96 5.60 -14.35
CA ASN A 136 26.32 5.37 -12.96
C ASN A 136 25.41 6.09 -11.94
N LEU A 137 24.37 6.81 -12.41
CA LEU A 137 23.40 7.44 -11.52
C LEU A 137 22.19 6.54 -11.31
N GLN A 138 21.83 6.35 -10.04
CA GLN A 138 20.59 5.67 -9.68
C GLN A 138 19.40 6.58 -10.00
N ARG A 139 18.46 6.05 -10.79
CA ARG A 139 17.18 6.72 -11.05
C ARG A 139 16.30 6.67 -9.81
N PHE A 140 15.54 7.74 -9.60
CA PHE A 140 14.64 7.87 -8.46
C PHE A 140 13.27 7.32 -8.84
N ASP A 141 12.95 6.13 -8.34
CA ASP A 141 11.57 5.64 -8.35
C ASP A 141 10.71 6.35 -7.28
N GLU A 142 9.40 6.12 -7.31
CA GLU A 142 8.49 6.75 -6.34
C GLU A 142 8.85 6.40 -4.89
N LYS A 143 9.33 5.18 -4.62
CA LYS A 143 9.78 4.74 -3.29
C LYS A 143 10.97 5.58 -2.80
N ALA A 144 11.96 5.84 -3.65
CA ALA A 144 13.10 6.68 -3.35
C ALA A 144 12.70 8.14 -3.11
N LYS A 145 11.74 8.67 -3.88
CA LYS A 145 11.20 10.02 -3.66
C LYS A 145 10.55 10.15 -2.29
N PHE A 146 9.71 9.19 -1.91
CA PHE A 146 9.11 9.16 -0.57
C PHE A 146 10.12 8.98 0.55
N PHE A 147 11.18 8.21 0.30
CA PHE A 147 12.29 8.10 1.24
C PHE A 147 12.91 9.48 1.52
N VAL A 148 13.27 10.23 0.46
CA VAL A 148 13.84 11.58 0.60
C VAL A 148 12.84 12.55 1.24
N TYR A 149 11.56 12.48 0.87
CA TYR A 149 10.52 13.32 1.44
C TYR A 149 10.44 13.18 2.96
N VAL A 150 10.36 11.96 3.47
CA VAL A 150 10.26 11.72 4.92
C VAL A 150 11.56 12.10 5.64
N GLU A 151 12.72 11.72 5.08
CA GLU A 151 14.04 12.02 5.67
C GLU A 151 14.40 13.51 5.63
N SER A 152 13.62 14.33 4.92
CA SER A 152 13.76 15.79 4.93
C SER A 152 13.23 16.44 6.21
N PHE A 153 12.50 15.69 7.03
CA PHE A 153 11.95 16.16 8.30
C PHE A 153 12.66 15.50 9.49
N SER A 154 12.74 16.21 10.61
CA SER A 154 13.22 15.66 11.89
C SER A 154 12.17 14.80 12.61
N VAL A 155 11.00 14.64 12.00
CA VAL A 155 9.84 13.85 12.46
C VAL A 155 9.43 12.89 11.35
N GLY A 156 8.50 11.95 11.61
CA GLY A 156 7.98 11.05 10.58
C GLY A 156 8.64 9.66 10.51
N GLY A 157 9.53 9.35 11.46
CA GLY A 157 10.18 8.05 11.55
C GLY A 157 11.25 7.87 10.47
N SER A 158 11.26 6.72 9.82
CA SER A 158 12.23 6.41 8.75
C SER A 158 11.58 6.56 7.37
N GLY A 159 12.35 6.96 6.36
CA GLY A 159 11.89 7.03 4.98
C GLY A 159 11.49 5.67 4.38
N LYS A 160 11.95 4.55 4.97
CA LYS A 160 11.52 3.20 4.60
C LYS A 160 10.05 2.99 4.96
N GLY A 161 9.26 2.49 4.00
CA GLY A 161 7.81 2.34 4.15
C GLY A 161 7.36 1.43 5.29
N ASP A 162 8.19 0.47 5.71
CA ASP A 162 7.93 -0.45 6.83
C ASP A 162 8.24 0.15 8.21
N LYS A 163 8.70 1.40 8.28
CA LYS A 163 9.09 2.11 9.52
C LYS A 163 8.67 3.59 9.53
N ARG A 164 7.73 3.94 8.66
CA ARG A 164 7.28 5.31 8.45
C ARG A 164 6.18 5.68 9.44
N GLU A 165 6.25 6.85 10.04
CA GLU A 165 5.22 7.30 11.00
C GLU A 165 4.08 8.02 10.27
N TYR A 166 3.07 7.26 9.83
CA TYR A 166 1.93 7.82 9.09
C TYR A 166 1.02 8.72 9.95
N PHE A 167 1.11 8.67 11.28
CA PHE A 167 0.34 9.56 12.16
C PHE A 167 0.92 10.97 12.25
N GLU A 168 2.13 11.21 11.73
CA GLU A 168 2.75 12.53 11.76
C GLU A 168 2.02 13.48 10.82
N LYS A 169 1.17 14.34 11.40
CA LYS A 169 0.30 15.26 10.67
C LYS A 169 1.08 16.34 9.91
N GLN A 170 2.32 16.63 10.32
CA GLN A 170 3.18 17.52 9.54
C GLN A 170 3.49 16.94 8.16
N LEU A 171 3.52 15.62 8.02
CA LEU A 171 3.86 14.95 6.75
C LEU A 171 2.61 14.43 6.02
N TRP A 172 1.61 13.96 6.77
CA TRP A 172 0.50 13.18 6.22
C TRP A 172 -0.87 13.75 6.56
N ASN A 173 -1.74 13.80 5.57
CA ASN A 173 -3.18 13.98 5.71
C ASN A 173 -3.88 12.63 5.50
N LEU A 174 -4.07 11.86 6.58
CA LEU A 174 -4.81 10.60 6.54
C LEU A 174 -6.32 10.79 6.29
N ASN A 175 -6.84 12.03 6.30
CA ASN A 175 -8.22 12.32 5.88
C ASN A 175 -8.30 12.84 4.44
N SER A 176 -7.29 12.57 3.61
CA SER A 176 -7.29 12.99 2.22
C SER A 176 -8.43 12.32 1.43
N GLU A 177 -8.91 13.03 0.40
CA GLU A 177 -9.94 12.49 -0.50
C GLU A 177 -9.48 11.21 -1.21
N GLY A 178 -8.17 11.09 -1.48
CA GLY A 178 -7.60 9.90 -2.12
C GLY A 178 -7.72 8.63 -1.29
N LEU A 179 -7.89 8.74 0.04
CA LEU A 179 -8.05 7.59 0.93
C LEU A 179 -9.51 7.13 1.09
N LYS A 180 -10.48 7.87 0.56
CA LYS A 180 -11.90 7.51 0.66
C LYS A 180 -12.20 6.12 0.10
N PRO A 181 -11.72 5.71 -1.09
CA PRO A 181 -11.99 4.37 -1.62
C PRO A 181 -11.51 3.26 -0.69
N LEU A 182 -10.31 3.40 -0.09
CA LEU A 182 -9.78 2.44 0.86
C LEU A 182 -10.61 2.41 2.15
N LYS A 183 -10.99 3.59 2.65
CA LYS A 183 -11.84 3.70 3.84
C LYS A 183 -13.20 3.04 3.63
N GLU A 184 -13.85 3.31 2.50
CA GLU A 184 -15.15 2.74 2.14
C GLU A 184 -15.09 1.23 1.97
N PHE A 185 -14.02 0.71 1.34
CA PHE A 185 -13.77 -0.73 1.26
C PHE A 185 -13.68 -1.35 2.67
N LEU A 186 -12.85 -0.78 3.54
CA LEU A 186 -12.65 -1.30 4.90
C LEU A 186 -13.88 -1.10 5.81
N ASP A 187 -14.67 -0.04 5.61
CA ASP A 187 -15.94 0.21 6.32
C ASP A 187 -16.92 -0.97 6.13
N ILE A 188 -16.89 -1.69 5.00
CA ILE A 188 -17.75 -2.86 4.76
C ILE A 188 -17.35 -4.06 5.65
N HIS A 189 -16.05 -4.17 5.98
CA HIS A 189 -15.50 -5.35 6.66
C HIS A 189 -15.24 -5.14 8.16
N LEU A 190 -15.07 -3.89 8.61
CA LEU A 190 -14.70 -3.53 9.99
C LEU A 190 -15.87 -2.99 10.85
N GLN A 191 -17.09 -2.97 10.32
CA GLN A 191 -18.31 -2.60 11.06
C GLN A 191 -18.72 -3.61 12.15
#